data_AF-A0A915XQK0-F1
#
_entry.id   AF-A0A915XQK0-F1
#
_cell.length_a   1.000
_cell.length_b   1.000
_cell.length_c   1.000
_cell.angle_alpha   90.00
_cell.angle_beta   90.00
_cell.angle_gamma   90.00
#
_symmetry.space_group_name_H-M   'P 1'
#
loop_
_entity.id
_entity.type
_entity.pdbx_description
1 polymer ?
#
loop_
_entity_poly.entity_id
_entity_poly.type
_entity_poly.pdbx_seq_one_letter_code
_entity_poly.pdbx_strand_id
1 'polypeptide(L)'
;MHGRFGMAGAAGSLCVALGVLAVGCGGSTETRTVSVTSPTPTTTTTTATVTAVRVTGPSEITTAGGTAQFTATVTLSTGATEDRTSSAQWSSENSAAATISNGGMVTAVADGSTNIVASFGAVRGSTGLMIRLPKRTADPPAGQRLPLPDVRAFIQQKNAERPELMAQSCPGGVKYRNNPWLDYIVDELRKVDTRWGYNAKPTRGPSDNGGLPVIAAGDEIAYHYGPGPDQGSPDVHLVDILAGHCGTPSLTWRVFTGEEPGIWTGVGRF
;
A
#
# COMPACT_ATOMS: atom_id res chain seq x y z
N MET A 1 28.64 -40.28 -14.31
CA MET A 1 28.40 -40.30 -15.77
C MET A 1 27.86 -38.93 -16.18
N HIS A 2 28.36 -38.36 -17.29
CA HIS A 2 27.79 -37.28 -18.16
C HIS A 2 27.14 -36.02 -17.50
N GLY A 3 27.42 -34.77 -17.91
CA GLY A 3 28.32 -34.20 -18.95
C GLY A 3 28.44 -32.66 -18.80
N ARG A 4 29.52 -32.02 -19.33
CA ARG A 4 29.55 -30.98 -20.41
C ARG A 4 28.51 -29.84 -20.31
N PHE A 5 28.78 -28.54 -20.49
CA PHE A 5 29.92 -27.66 -20.92
C PHE A 5 29.62 -26.22 -20.36
N GLY A 6 30.41 -25.13 -20.49
CA GLY A 6 31.75 -24.87 -21.08
C GLY A 6 31.89 -23.41 -21.62
N MET A 7 33.05 -22.75 -21.43
CA MET A 7 33.46 -21.39 -21.96
C MET A 7 32.74 -20.16 -21.36
N ALA A 8 33.28 -18.92 -21.33
CA ALA A 8 34.54 -18.26 -21.74
C ALA A 8 34.82 -17.07 -20.76
N GLY A 9 35.95 -16.33 -20.74
CA GLY A 9 37.22 -16.42 -21.45
C GLY A 9 38.05 -15.16 -21.17
N ALA A 10 39.27 -15.32 -20.62
CA ALA A 10 40.17 -14.19 -20.32
C ALA A 10 41.26 -14.10 -21.40
N ALA A 11 41.27 -13.01 -22.16
CA ALA A 11 42.31 -12.75 -23.16
C ALA A 11 43.57 -12.18 -22.49
N GLY A 12 44.55 -13.04 -22.23
CA GLY A 12 45.90 -12.62 -21.84
C GLY A 12 46.63 -11.95 -23.01
N SER A 13 47.39 -10.89 -22.74
CA SER A 13 48.19 -10.21 -23.77
C SER A 13 49.30 -11.11 -24.32
N LEU A 14 49.40 -11.13 -25.65
CA LEU A 14 50.33 -11.95 -26.41
C LEU A 14 51.70 -11.26 -26.52
N CYS A 15 52.70 -11.71 -25.76
CA CYS A 15 54.10 -11.34 -25.97
C CYS A 15 54.75 -12.34 -26.94
N VAL A 16 54.91 -11.94 -28.21
CA VAL A 16 55.65 -12.72 -29.21
C VAL A 16 57.15 -12.46 -29.05
N ALA A 17 57.89 -13.43 -28.54
CA ALA A 17 59.35 -13.43 -28.56
C ALA A 17 59.84 -14.23 -29.78
N LEU A 18 60.25 -13.53 -30.85
CA LEU A 18 60.85 -14.18 -32.02
C LEU A 18 62.35 -14.41 -31.75
N GLY A 19 62.74 -15.67 -31.55
CA GLY A 19 64.15 -16.04 -31.40
C GLY A 19 64.86 -16.14 -32.75
N VAL A 20 66.02 -15.49 -32.88
CA VAL A 20 66.97 -15.73 -33.97
C VAL A 20 68.37 -15.85 -33.36
N LEU A 21 69.05 -16.95 -33.67
CA LEU A 21 70.45 -17.18 -33.33
C LEU A 21 71.16 -17.70 -34.60
N ALA A 22 72.05 -16.88 -35.13
CA ALA A 22 72.98 -17.23 -36.20
C ALA A 22 74.42 -16.95 -35.72
N VAL A 23 75.38 -17.65 -36.32
CA VAL A 23 76.71 -17.86 -35.73
C VAL A 23 77.68 -16.70 -36.00
N GLY A 24 78.24 -16.16 -34.91
CA GLY A 24 79.65 -15.75 -34.75
C GLY A 24 80.30 -14.71 -35.69
N CYS A 25 80.74 -13.59 -35.13
CA CYS A 25 82.17 -13.18 -35.09
C CYS A 25 82.36 -12.03 -34.09
N GLY A 26 83.59 -11.78 -33.63
CA GLY A 26 83.89 -10.85 -32.54
C GLY A 26 83.79 -9.36 -32.89
N GLY A 27 83.24 -8.58 -31.96
CA GLY A 27 83.23 -7.11 -31.99
C GLY A 27 82.49 -6.56 -30.77
N SER A 28 83.21 -5.92 -29.84
CA SER A 28 82.60 -5.35 -28.62
C SER A 28 81.70 -4.18 -29.00
N THR A 29 80.39 -4.39 -28.93
CA THR A 29 79.39 -3.35 -29.19
C THR A 29 78.61 -3.12 -27.89
N GLU A 30 78.72 -1.92 -27.30
CA GLU A 30 77.93 -1.56 -26.12
C GLU A 30 76.46 -1.42 -26.50
N THR A 31 75.62 -2.36 -26.05
CA THR A 31 74.17 -2.32 -26.25
C THR A 31 73.54 -1.28 -25.32
N ARG A 32 73.53 -0.01 -25.74
CA ARG A 32 72.83 1.06 -25.02
C ARG A 32 71.32 0.89 -25.16
N THR A 33 70.68 0.33 -24.13
CA THR A 33 69.22 0.21 -24.05
C THR A 33 68.57 1.58 -23.94
N VAL A 34 67.89 2.02 -25.00
CA VAL A 34 67.06 3.23 -24.98
C VAL A 34 65.67 2.85 -24.44
N SER A 35 65.44 3.14 -23.16
CA SER A 35 64.14 2.95 -22.52
C SER A 35 63.12 3.98 -23.01
N VAL A 36 62.47 3.71 -24.15
CA VAL A 36 61.34 4.52 -24.65
C VAL A 36 60.14 4.31 -23.72
N THR A 37 59.96 5.21 -22.76
CA THR A 37 58.79 5.22 -21.88
C THR A 37 57.59 5.77 -22.66
N SER A 38 56.73 4.88 -23.16
CA SER A 38 55.46 5.30 -23.75
C SER A 38 54.59 5.96 -22.66
N PRO A 39 54.11 7.20 -22.84
CA PRO A 39 53.30 7.87 -21.82
C PRO A 39 51.98 7.12 -21.64
N THR A 40 51.71 6.66 -20.41
CA THR A 40 50.44 6.03 -20.06
C THR A 40 49.30 7.01 -20.33
N PRO A 41 48.27 6.66 -21.12
CA PRO A 41 47.16 7.57 -21.38
C PRO A 41 46.41 7.85 -20.08
N THR A 42 46.41 9.11 -19.65
CA THR A 42 45.68 9.60 -18.49
C THR A 42 44.20 9.74 -18.84
N THR A 43 43.45 8.64 -18.65
CA THR A 43 42.00 8.62 -18.79
C THR A 43 41.37 9.62 -17.82
N THR A 44 41.01 10.80 -18.33
CA THR A 44 40.40 11.86 -17.53
C THR A 44 38.93 11.53 -17.36
N THR A 45 38.61 10.74 -16.33
CA THR A 45 37.24 10.34 -15.98
C THR A 45 36.42 11.57 -15.60
N THR A 46 35.77 12.17 -16.59
CA THR A 46 34.84 13.28 -16.38
C THR A 46 33.62 12.73 -15.64
N THR A 47 33.39 13.20 -14.40
CA THR A 47 32.25 12.76 -13.60
C THR A 47 30.95 13.15 -14.29
N ALA A 48 30.13 12.14 -14.62
CA ALA A 48 28.83 12.38 -15.23
C ALA A 48 27.89 13.15 -14.28
N THR A 49 27.26 14.19 -14.79
CA THR A 49 26.36 15.07 -14.01
C THR A 49 24.90 14.68 -14.23
N VAL A 50 24.04 14.93 -13.25
CA VAL A 50 22.58 14.71 -13.40
C VAL A 50 22.00 15.84 -14.27
N THR A 51 21.23 15.48 -15.29
CA THR A 51 20.57 16.41 -16.23
C THR A 51 19.05 16.39 -16.13
N ALA A 52 18.46 15.26 -15.71
CA ALA A 52 17.03 15.15 -15.40
C ALA A 52 16.78 14.21 -14.22
N VAL A 53 15.63 14.35 -13.57
CA VAL A 53 15.16 13.46 -12.50
C VAL A 53 13.72 13.07 -12.82
N ARG A 54 13.44 11.77 -12.82
CA ARG A 54 12.10 11.20 -12.96
C ARG A 54 11.71 10.55 -11.63
N VAL A 55 10.60 11.00 -11.05
CA VAL A 55 10.00 10.38 -9.87
C VAL A 55 8.89 9.43 -10.30
N THR A 56 8.83 8.25 -9.69
CA THR A 56 7.72 7.30 -9.86
C THR A 56 7.23 6.74 -8.53
N GLY A 57 5.94 6.46 -8.44
CA GLY A 57 5.28 5.80 -7.32
C GLY A 57 3.77 5.71 -7.58
N PRO A 58 2.97 5.21 -6.63
CA PRO A 58 1.51 5.24 -6.72
C PRO A 58 0.97 6.67 -6.80
N SER A 59 -0.11 6.86 -7.56
CA SER A 59 -0.81 8.15 -7.66
C SER A 59 -1.81 8.40 -6.54
N GLU A 60 -2.19 7.37 -5.77
CA GLU A 60 -3.18 7.47 -4.70
C GLU A 60 -2.81 6.55 -3.51
N ILE A 61 -3.09 7.01 -2.28
CA ILE A 61 -3.12 6.19 -1.06
C ILE A 61 -4.48 6.37 -0.38
N THR A 62 -5.14 5.25 -0.07
CA THR A 62 -6.53 5.20 0.46
C THR A 62 -6.62 4.64 1.88
N THR A 63 -5.50 4.56 2.61
CA THR A 63 -5.43 4.00 3.97
C THR A 63 -4.73 4.97 4.90
N ALA A 64 -5.32 5.26 6.07
CA ALA A 64 -4.72 6.14 7.06
C ALA A 64 -3.41 5.54 7.59
N GLY A 65 -2.32 6.32 7.60
CA GLY A 65 -0.99 5.81 7.90
C GLY A 65 -0.41 4.85 6.84
N GLY A 66 -1.10 4.66 5.71
CA GLY A 66 -0.65 3.81 4.61
C GLY A 66 0.64 4.34 3.99
N THR A 67 1.55 3.43 3.64
CA THR A 67 2.87 3.76 3.10
C THR A 67 3.03 3.35 1.64
N ALA A 68 3.83 4.09 0.89
CA ALA A 68 4.17 3.78 -0.50
C ALA A 68 5.64 4.11 -0.80
N GLN A 69 6.32 3.26 -1.57
CA GLN A 69 7.67 3.54 -2.05
C GLN A 69 7.63 4.40 -3.32
N PHE A 70 8.39 5.49 -3.33
CA PHE A 70 8.69 6.27 -4.52
C PHE A 70 10.15 6.07 -4.92
N THR A 71 10.42 6.11 -6.22
CA THR A 71 11.77 5.94 -6.80
C THR A 71 12.19 7.17 -7.58
N ALA A 72 13.48 7.49 -7.54
CA ALA A 72 14.09 8.59 -8.26
C ALA A 72 15.11 8.05 -9.27
N THR A 73 14.72 8.02 -10.55
CA THR A 73 15.63 7.70 -11.66
C THR A 73 16.22 8.99 -12.21
N VAL A 74 17.55 9.11 -12.20
CA VAL A 74 18.23 10.25 -12.83
C VAL A 74 18.59 9.93 -14.27
N THR A 75 18.63 10.94 -15.13
CA THR A 75 19.36 10.90 -16.40
C THR A 75 20.67 11.65 -16.22
N LEU A 76 21.75 11.10 -16.76
CA LEU A 76 23.09 11.67 -16.70
C LEU A 76 23.43 12.43 -17.99
N SER A 77 24.48 13.25 -17.94
CA SER A 77 25.05 13.96 -19.09
C SER A 77 25.57 13.04 -20.20
N THR A 78 25.78 11.75 -19.89
CA THR A 78 26.12 10.69 -20.85
C THR A 78 24.90 10.07 -21.54
N GLY A 79 23.68 10.48 -21.18
CA GLY A 79 22.41 9.88 -21.61
C GLY A 79 22.01 8.61 -20.84
N ALA A 80 22.90 8.04 -20.02
CA ALA A 80 22.59 6.91 -19.17
C ALA A 80 21.57 7.26 -18.08
N THR A 81 20.78 6.27 -17.64
CA THR A 81 19.83 6.42 -16.53
C THR A 81 20.20 5.54 -15.35
N GLU A 82 20.09 6.06 -14.13
CA GLU A 82 20.41 5.35 -12.89
C GLU A 82 19.29 5.53 -11.85
N ASP A 83 18.96 4.47 -11.11
CA ASP A 83 18.19 4.63 -9.88
C ASP A 83 19.11 5.20 -8.79
N ARG A 84 18.70 6.32 -8.18
CA ARG A 84 19.43 6.99 -7.11
C ARG A 84 18.53 7.28 -5.90
N THR A 85 17.42 6.54 -5.75
CA THR A 85 16.38 6.69 -4.72
C THR A 85 16.92 6.92 -3.31
N SER A 86 17.94 6.17 -2.88
CA SER A 86 18.56 6.26 -1.55
C SER A 86 19.49 7.46 -1.33
N SER A 87 19.79 8.21 -2.39
CA SER A 87 20.68 9.38 -2.38
C SER A 87 20.01 10.68 -2.86
N ALA A 88 18.75 10.60 -3.27
CA ALA A 88 17.94 11.76 -3.63
C ALA A 88 17.58 12.56 -2.38
N GLN A 89 17.52 13.89 -2.52
CA GLN A 89 16.89 14.74 -1.52
C GLN A 89 15.38 14.71 -1.76
N TRP A 90 14.64 14.07 -0.86
CA TRP A 90 13.20 13.91 -0.95
C TRP A 90 12.46 15.00 -0.18
N SER A 91 11.32 15.45 -0.73
CA SER A 91 10.39 16.33 -0.03
C SER A 91 8.95 16.12 -0.51
N SER A 92 7.99 16.53 0.31
CA SER A 92 6.56 16.59 0.00
C SER A 92 6.14 18.05 0.07
N GLU A 93 5.48 18.57 -0.97
CA GLU A 93 5.03 19.97 -1.01
C GLU A 93 3.90 20.25 -0.01
N ASN A 94 3.18 19.21 0.41
CA ASN A 94 2.16 19.25 1.46
C ASN A 94 2.37 18.11 2.47
N SER A 95 3.17 18.37 3.51
CA SER A 95 3.46 17.43 4.59
C SER A 95 2.26 17.11 5.49
N ALA A 96 1.20 17.93 5.47
CA ALA A 96 -0.03 17.67 6.20
C ALA A 96 -0.89 16.59 5.53
N ALA A 97 -0.79 16.42 4.20
CA ALA A 97 -1.41 15.30 3.50
C ALA A 97 -0.53 14.04 3.54
N ALA A 98 0.77 14.15 3.24
CA ALA A 98 1.70 13.02 3.32
C ALA A 98 3.15 13.45 3.57
N THR A 99 3.88 12.69 4.38
CA THR A 99 5.32 12.86 4.62
C THR A 99 6.14 11.87 3.78
N ILE A 100 7.43 12.15 3.59
CA ILE A 100 8.36 11.26 2.88
C ILE A 100 9.70 11.18 3.62
N SER A 101 10.27 9.98 3.66
CA SER A 101 11.59 9.70 4.24
C SER A 101 12.72 9.85 3.21
N ASN A 102 13.97 9.97 3.70
CA ASN A 102 15.16 10.02 2.84
C ASN A 102 15.36 8.77 1.94
N GLY A 103 14.67 7.66 2.25
CA GLY A 103 14.66 6.45 1.41
C GLY A 103 13.59 6.44 0.31
N GLY A 104 12.81 7.53 0.14
CA GLY A 104 11.70 7.59 -0.81
C GLY A 104 10.39 6.94 -0.33
N MET A 105 10.33 6.42 0.91
CA MET A 105 9.09 5.87 1.47
C MET A 105 8.21 7.00 1.99
N VAL A 106 7.01 7.13 1.42
CA VAL A 106 5.93 8.04 1.79
C VAL A 106 5.03 7.42 2.86
N THR A 107 4.49 8.25 3.75
CA THR A 107 3.44 7.89 4.70
C THR A 107 2.27 8.88 4.58
N ALA A 108 1.05 8.37 4.38
CA ALA A 108 -0.17 9.17 4.36
C ALA A 108 -0.54 9.67 5.76
N VAL A 109 -0.87 10.97 5.87
CA VAL A 109 -1.20 11.65 7.14
C VAL A 109 -2.69 12.02 7.17
N ALA A 110 -3.20 12.71 6.16
CA ALA A 110 -4.59 13.16 6.07
C ALA A 110 -5.05 13.31 4.62
N ASP A 111 -6.37 13.43 4.41
CA ASP A 111 -6.97 13.74 3.11
C ASP A 111 -6.33 14.97 2.44
N GLY A 112 -6.09 14.86 1.14
CA GLY A 112 -5.59 15.97 0.33
C GLY A 112 -4.75 15.52 -0.86
N SER A 113 -3.85 16.39 -1.30
CA SER A 113 -2.90 16.11 -2.38
C SER A 113 -1.55 16.75 -2.08
N THR A 114 -0.50 16.15 -2.60
CA THR A 114 0.88 16.67 -2.56
C THR A 114 1.60 16.33 -3.86
N ASN A 115 2.66 17.06 -4.19
CA ASN A 115 3.68 16.54 -5.10
C ASN A 115 4.81 15.95 -4.26
N ILE A 116 5.23 14.74 -4.63
CA ILE A 116 6.43 14.11 -4.12
C ILE A 116 7.60 14.52 -5.02
N VAL A 117 8.61 15.15 -4.44
CA VAL A 117 9.73 15.78 -5.16
C VAL A 117 11.04 15.09 -4.78
N ALA A 118 11.86 14.78 -5.78
CA ALA A 118 13.24 14.34 -5.61
C ALA A 118 14.18 15.34 -6.29
N SER A 119 15.28 15.72 -5.63
CA SER A 119 16.29 16.62 -6.19
C SER A 119 17.73 16.14 -6.03
N PHE A 120 18.55 16.50 -7.02
CA PHE A 120 20.00 16.35 -7.07
C PHE A 120 20.62 17.70 -7.41
N GLY A 121 20.99 18.46 -6.37
CA GLY A 121 21.36 19.87 -6.53
C GLY A 121 20.18 20.69 -7.06
N ALA A 122 20.38 21.43 -8.15
CA ALA A 122 19.34 22.24 -8.77
C ALA A 122 18.36 21.43 -9.65
N VAL A 123 18.70 20.20 -10.04
CA VAL A 123 17.83 19.37 -10.90
C VAL A 123 16.82 18.65 -10.02
N ARG A 124 15.54 18.80 -10.33
CA ARG A 124 14.42 18.18 -9.59
C ARG A 124 13.42 17.51 -10.52
N GLY A 125 12.78 16.48 -10.00
CA GLY A 125 11.64 15.80 -10.61
C GLY A 125 10.54 15.66 -9.57
N SER A 126 9.29 15.54 -10.02
CA SER A 126 8.15 15.38 -9.14
C SER A 126 7.05 14.53 -9.75
N THR A 127 6.20 13.95 -8.90
CA THR A 127 4.94 13.33 -9.30
C THR A 127 3.84 13.70 -8.31
N GLY A 128 2.60 13.84 -8.80
CA GLY A 128 1.44 14.05 -7.95
C GLY A 128 1.07 12.79 -7.18
N LEU A 129 0.60 12.97 -5.95
CA LEU A 129 0.03 11.96 -5.08
C LEU A 129 -1.25 12.51 -4.44
N MET A 130 -2.35 11.76 -4.57
CA MET A 130 -3.61 12.00 -3.88
C MET A 130 -3.70 11.13 -2.63
N ILE A 131 -4.18 11.71 -1.53
CA ILE A 131 -4.50 10.98 -0.30
C ILE A 131 -6.01 11.06 -0.12
N ARG A 132 -6.64 9.89 -0.08
CA ARG A 132 -8.10 9.76 -0.05
C ARG A 132 -8.51 8.71 0.97
N LEU A 133 -8.35 9.10 2.22
CA LEU A 133 -8.69 8.31 3.38
C LEU A 133 -10.22 8.17 3.47
N PRO A 134 -10.70 7.02 3.98
CA PRO A 134 -12.08 6.90 4.40
C PRO A 134 -12.39 7.92 5.51
N LYS A 135 -13.55 8.57 5.42
CA LYS A 135 -14.02 9.47 6.49
C LYS A 135 -14.23 8.68 7.77
N ARG A 136 -13.77 9.22 8.90
CA ARG A 136 -13.99 8.63 10.24
C ARG A 136 -14.18 9.74 11.26
N THR A 137 -15.19 9.66 12.13
CA THR A 137 -15.31 10.60 13.25
C THR A 137 -14.13 10.42 14.19
N ALA A 138 -13.53 11.51 14.65
CA ALA A 138 -12.37 11.49 15.55
C ALA A 138 -12.65 10.68 16.82
N ASP A 139 -11.61 10.08 17.40
CA ASP A 139 -11.75 9.33 18.66
C ASP A 139 -12.23 10.23 19.80
N PRO A 140 -13.15 9.75 20.66
CA PRO A 140 -13.48 10.45 21.88
C PRO A 140 -12.29 10.44 22.85
N PRO A 141 -12.21 11.40 23.80
CA PRO A 141 -11.27 11.32 24.91
C PRO A 141 -11.41 9.99 25.68
N ALA A 142 -10.32 9.54 26.30
CA ALA A 142 -10.31 8.29 27.07
C ALA A 142 -11.43 8.25 28.13
N GLY A 143 -12.20 7.15 28.15
CA GLY A 143 -13.35 6.97 29.04
C GLY A 143 -14.66 7.62 28.57
N GLN A 144 -14.66 8.36 27.45
CA GLN A 144 -15.88 8.89 26.83
C GLN A 144 -16.37 7.98 25.70
N ARG A 145 -17.65 8.15 25.33
CA ARG A 145 -18.31 7.43 24.24
C ARG A 145 -18.90 8.44 23.26
N LEU A 146 -18.71 8.24 21.97
CA LEU A 146 -19.45 8.99 20.95
C LEU A 146 -20.95 8.61 21.00
N PRO A 147 -21.86 9.54 20.70
CA PRO A 147 -23.26 9.20 20.51
C PRO A 147 -23.46 8.39 19.22
N LEU A 148 -24.48 7.53 19.19
CA LEU A 148 -24.96 6.88 17.97
C LEU A 148 -25.45 7.92 16.95
N PRO A 149 -24.88 8.00 15.73
CA PRO A 149 -25.39 8.90 14.70
C PRO A 149 -26.76 8.43 14.18
N ASP A 150 -27.68 9.38 13.99
CA ASP A 150 -28.99 9.10 13.39
C ASP A 150 -28.89 8.98 11.86
N VAL A 151 -28.73 7.75 11.37
CA VAL A 151 -28.64 7.43 9.94
C VAL A 151 -29.95 6.86 9.37
N ARG A 152 -31.07 6.98 10.08
CA ARG A 152 -32.36 6.39 9.65
C ARG A 152 -32.79 6.82 8.25
N ALA A 153 -32.76 8.13 7.98
CA ALA A 153 -33.12 8.68 6.67
C ALA A 153 -32.14 8.24 5.56
N PHE A 154 -30.85 8.08 5.89
CA PHE A 154 -29.84 7.58 4.96
C PHE A 154 -30.10 6.12 4.58
N ILE A 155 -30.35 5.25 5.56
CA ILE A 155 -30.68 3.83 5.30
C ILE A 155 -31.99 3.71 4.51
N GLN A 156 -33.00 4.53 4.81
CA GLN A 156 -34.24 4.60 4.02
C GLN A 156 -33.99 4.97 2.56
N GLN A 157 -33.18 6.01 2.30
CA GLN A 157 -32.79 6.39 0.95
C GLN A 157 -32.05 5.24 0.23
N LYS A 158 -31.03 4.66 0.87
CA LYS A 158 -30.22 3.59 0.27
C LYS A 158 -31.04 2.33 -0.02
N ASN A 159 -31.95 1.96 0.89
CA ASN A 159 -32.90 0.89 0.63
C ASN A 159 -33.82 1.19 -0.57
N ALA A 160 -34.23 2.44 -0.77
CA ALA A 160 -35.03 2.84 -1.94
C ALA A 160 -34.20 2.91 -3.24
N GLU A 161 -32.88 3.14 -3.16
CA GLU A 161 -31.96 3.05 -4.30
C GLU A 161 -31.76 1.59 -4.77
N ARG A 162 -31.81 0.61 -3.86
CA ARG A 162 -31.53 -0.83 -4.13
C ARG A 162 -32.55 -1.80 -3.49
N PRO A 163 -33.86 -1.69 -3.79
CA PRO A 163 -34.91 -2.47 -3.12
C PRO A 163 -34.82 -3.98 -3.42
N GLU A 164 -34.20 -4.38 -4.53
CA GLU A 164 -34.02 -5.78 -4.93
C GLU A 164 -33.05 -6.54 -4.02
N LEU A 165 -32.17 -5.83 -3.30
CA LEU A 165 -31.30 -6.46 -2.29
C LEU A 165 -32.09 -6.85 -1.05
N MET A 166 -33.13 -6.09 -0.68
CA MET A 166 -33.94 -6.36 0.52
C MET A 166 -34.63 -7.74 0.45
N ALA A 167 -35.08 -8.13 -0.75
CA ALA A 167 -35.63 -9.46 -1.02
C ALA A 167 -34.59 -10.61 -0.91
N GLN A 168 -33.30 -10.29 -0.99
CA GLN A 168 -32.17 -11.22 -0.87
C GLN A 168 -31.55 -11.20 0.54
N SER A 169 -32.16 -10.48 1.49
CA SER A 169 -31.56 -10.26 2.80
C SER A 169 -31.32 -11.55 3.58
N CYS A 170 -32.19 -12.57 3.50
CA CYS A 170 -31.97 -13.87 4.14
C CYS A 170 -31.54 -14.97 3.13
N PRO A 171 -30.27 -15.01 2.68
CA PRO A 171 -29.81 -15.98 1.69
C PRO A 171 -29.88 -17.41 2.26
N GLY A 172 -30.59 -18.29 1.55
CA GLY A 172 -30.76 -19.70 1.94
C GLY A 172 -31.58 -19.94 3.21
N GLY A 173 -32.30 -18.94 3.74
CA GLY A 173 -33.08 -19.08 4.98
C GLY A 173 -32.23 -19.03 6.26
N VAL A 174 -30.98 -18.56 6.17
CA VAL A 174 -29.98 -18.62 7.25
C VAL A 174 -29.87 -17.26 7.96
N LYS A 175 -30.34 -17.18 9.21
CA LYS A 175 -30.45 -15.90 9.96
C LYS A 175 -29.11 -15.25 10.33
N TYR A 176 -28.13 -16.03 10.81
CA TYR A 176 -26.88 -15.47 11.35
C TYR A 176 -25.77 -15.50 10.30
N ARG A 177 -26.05 -14.88 9.17
CA ARG A 177 -25.16 -14.74 8.03
C ARG A 177 -25.30 -13.33 7.46
N ASN A 178 -24.17 -12.71 7.13
CA ASN A 178 -24.16 -11.46 6.39
C ASN A 178 -24.77 -11.64 4.99
N ASN A 179 -25.27 -10.57 4.38
CA ASN A 179 -26.09 -10.67 3.17
C ASN A 179 -25.92 -9.45 2.26
N PRO A 180 -26.27 -9.56 0.96
CA PRO A 180 -26.04 -8.51 -0.03
C PRO A 180 -26.68 -7.16 0.31
N TRP A 181 -27.80 -7.13 1.05
CA TRP A 181 -28.43 -5.89 1.49
C TRP A 181 -27.63 -5.23 2.62
N LEU A 182 -27.28 -6.00 3.65
CA LEU A 182 -26.49 -5.50 4.77
C LEU A 182 -25.09 -5.06 4.33
N ASP A 183 -24.46 -5.80 3.41
CA ASP A 183 -23.20 -5.41 2.75
C ASP A 183 -23.30 -4.05 2.07
N TYR A 184 -24.34 -3.84 1.26
CA TYR A 184 -24.55 -2.56 0.57
C TYR A 184 -24.79 -1.41 1.57
N ILE A 185 -25.61 -1.62 2.61
CA ILE A 185 -25.86 -0.59 3.63
C ILE A 185 -24.58 -0.27 4.42
N VAL A 186 -23.80 -1.27 4.84
CA VAL A 186 -22.53 -1.06 5.56
C VAL A 186 -21.49 -0.38 4.67
N ASP A 187 -21.40 -0.75 3.39
CA ASP A 187 -20.51 -0.08 2.42
C ASP A 187 -20.88 1.39 2.19
N GLU A 188 -22.18 1.71 2.10
CA GLU A 188 -22.65 3.09 1.98
C GLU A 188 -22.41 3.89 3.27
N LEU A 189 -22.67 3.30 4.45
CA LEU A 189 -22.39 3.92 5.74
C LEU A 189 -20.89 4.19 5.95
N ARG A 190 -20.01 3.26 5.54
CA ARG A 190 -18.54 3.42 5.64
C ARG A 190 -17.96 4.49 4.72
N LYS A 191 -18.71 4.96 3.72
CA LYS A 191 -18.36 6.18 2.94
C LYS A 191 -18.64 7.47 3.70
N VAL A 192 -19.51 7.42 4.71
CA VAL A 192 -19.84 8.54 5.61
C VAL A 192 -18.95 8.52 6.85
N ASP A 193 -18.83 7.36 7.51
CA ASP A 193 -17.95 7.14 8.66
C ASP A 193 -17.53 5.67 8.76
N THR A 194 -16.23 5.36 8.78
CA THR A 194 -15.75 3.97 8.91
C THR A 194 -15.98 3.34 10.27
N ARG A 195 -16.45 4.08 11.28
CA ARG A 195 -16.93 3.50 12.55
C ARG A 195 -18.13 2.57 12.35
N TRP A 196 -18.84 2.67 11.23
CA TRP A 196 -19.86 1.69 10.86
C TRP A 196 -19.25 0.36 10.40
N GLY A 197 -19.82 -0.74 10.86
CA GLY A 197 -19.42 -2.10 10.50
C GLY A 197 -20.54 -3.09 10.81
N TYR A 198 -20.23 -4.39 10.68
CA TYR A 198 -21.18 -5.45 11.04
C TYR A 198 -21.09 -5.75 12.54
N ASN A 199 -22.18 -6.24 13.12
CA ASN A 199 -22.11 -6.86 14.45
C ASN A 199 -21.71 -8.33 14.34
N ALA A 200 -20.52 -8.69 14.80
CA ALA A 200 -20.10 -10.07 14.98
C ALA A 200 -20.81 -10.68 16.21
N LYS A 201 -21.53 -11.78 15.96
CA LYS A 201 -22.07 -12.65 17.01
C LYS A 201 -21.17 -13.89 17.15
N PRO A 202 -20.81 -14.34 18.37
CA PRO A 202 -20.10 -15.59 18.54
C PRO A 202 -21.02 -16.78 18.24
N THR A 203 -20.46 -17.86 17.68
CA THR A 203 -21.10 -19.18 17.68
C THR A 203 -21.29 -19.63 19.14
N ARG A 204 -22.55 -19.75 19.59
CA ARG A 204 -22.95 -20.14 20.94
C ARG A 204 -22.95 -21.67 21.12
N GLY A 205 -23.14 -22.44 20.04
CA GLY A 205 -23.01 -23.91 20.06
C GLY A 205 -22.98 -24.59 18.68
N PRO A 206 -22.71 -25.91 18.62
CA PRO A 206 -22.54 -26.65 17.35
C PRO A 206 -23.79 -26.72 16.46
N SER A 207 -24.98 -26.49 17.02
CA SER A 207 -26.25 -26.45 16.31
C SER A 207 -26.60 -25.07 15.73
N ASP A 208 -25.85 -24.02 16.09
CA ASP A 208 -26.14 -22.66 15.65
C ASP A 208 -26.06 -22.55 14.13
N ASN A 209 -26.99 -21.80 13.55
CA ASN A 209 -26.99 -21.48 12.12
C ASN A 209 -26.98 -22.73 11.20
N GLY A 210 -27.46 -23.88 11.70
CA GLY A 210 -27.40 -25.15 10.99
C GLY A 210 -26.00 -25.78 10.91
N GLY A 211 -25.10 -25.44 11.85
CA GLY A 211 -23.70 -25.88 11.86
C GLY A 211 -22.77 -25.01 10.99
N LEU A 212 -23.28 -23.91 10.44
CA LEU A 212 -22.49 -22.97 9.64
C LEU A 212 -21.86 -21.89 10.54
N PRO A 213 -20.60 -21.47 10.31
CA PRO A 213 -19.98 -20.41 11.11
C PRO A 213 -20.82 -19.14 11.15
N VAL A 214 -21.06 -18.62 12.36
CA VAL A 214 -21.62 -17.28 12.57
C VAL A 214 -20.47 -16.29 12.53
N ILE A 215 -20.59 -15.26 11.68
CA ILE A 215 -19.53 -14.27 11.45
C ILE A 215 -20.08 -12.84 11.68
N ALA A 216 -21.32 -12.60 11.25
CA ALA A 216 -22.09 -11.41 11.60
C ALA A 216 -23.59 -11.74 11.65
N ALA A 217 -24.35 -10.91 12.37
CA ALA A 217 -25.81 -10.87 12.27
C ALA A 217 -26.24 -10.33 10.90
N GLY A 218 -27.29 -10.90 10.29
CA GLY A 218 -27.81 -10.46 9.00
C GLY A 218 -28.76 -9.25 9.08
N ASP A 219 -29.15 -8.88 10.29
CA ASP A 219 -30.15 -7.88 10.66
C ASP A 219 -29.58 -6.68 11.46
N GLU A 220 -28.33 -6.76 11.92
CA GLU A 220 -27.74 -5.79 12.86
C GLU A 220 -26.42 -5.16 12.36
N ILE A 221 -26.29 -3.84 12.56
CA ILE A 221 -25.05 -3.08 12.36
C ILE A 221 -24.42 -2.64 13.69
N ALA A 222 -23.12 -2.39 13.65
CA ALA A 222 -22.34 -1.86 14.75
C ALA A 222 -21.76 -0.48 14.39
N TYR A 223 -21.81 0.47 15.32
CA TYR A 223 -21.07 1.73 15.26
C TYR A 223 -20.07 1.78 16.43
N HIS A 224 -18.77 1.79 16.14
CA HIS A 224 -17.75 1.86 17.19
C HIS A 224 -17.77 3.24 17.84
N TYR A 225 -18.22 3.33 19.11
CA TYR A 225 -18.28 4.57 19.87
C TYR A 225 -16.98 4.89 20.63
N GLY A 226 -16.08 3.91 20.76
CA GLY A 226 -14.88 3.99 21.58
C GLY A 226 -13.69 4.68 20.90
N PRO A 227 -12.60 4.92 21.65
CA PRO A 227 -11.31 5.31 21.11
C PRO A 227 -10.55 4.10 20.52
N GLY A 228 -9.60 4.34 19.61
CA GLY A 228 -8.72 3.31 19.09
C GLY A 228 -9.31 2.50 17.92
N PRO A 229 -8.75 1.30 17.63
CA PRO A 229 -9.06 0.54 16.43
C PRO A 229 -10.45 -0.10 16.50
N ASP A 230 -11.14 -0.12 15.36
CA ASP A 230 -12.51 -0.63 15.29
C ASP A 230 -12.57 -2.18 15.33
N GLN A 231 -11.66 -2.89 14.65
CA GLN A 231 -11.70 -4.36 14.50
C GLN A 231 -11.62 -5.12 15.83
N GLY A 232 -12.67 -5.89 16.14
CA GLY A 232 -12.76 -6.70 17.35
C GLY A 232 -13.17 -5.92 18.61
N SER A 233 -13.49 -4.62 18.48
CA SER A 233 -13.88 -3.79 19.63
C SER A 233 -15.29 -4.14 20.14
N PRO A 234 -15.49 -4.30 21.46
CA PRO A 234 -16.80 -4.42 22.08
C PRO A 234 -17.47 -3.06 22.35
N ASP A 235 -16.77 -1.93 22.10
CA ASP A 235 -17.26 -0.58 22.37
C ASP A 235 -18.20 -0.09 21.25
N VAL A 236 -19.28 -0.83 21.03
CA VAL A 236 -20.20 -0.65 19.90
C VAL A 236 -21.59 -0.21 20.34
N HIS A 237 -22.15 0.74 19.60
CA HIS A 237 -23.59 0.89 19.50
C HIS A 237 -24.11 -0.17 18.54
N LEU A 238 -25.04 -0.99 19.03
CA LEU A 238 -25.69 -2.03 18.24
C LEU A 238 -27.09 -1.59 17.84
N VAL A 239 -27.40 -1.73 16.55
CA VAL A 239 -28.68 -1.34 15.97
C VAL A 239 -29.18 -2.45 15.06
N ASP A 240 -30.35 -2.98 15.37
CA ASP A 240 -31.15 -3.83 14.50
C ASP A 240 -31.86 -2.88 13.52
N ILE A 241 -31.57 -3.07 12.24
CA ILE A 241 -32.05 -2.25 11.14
C ILE A 241 -32.99 -3.00 10.21
N LEU A 242 -33.24 -4.30 10.46
CA LEU A 242 -34.01 -5.16 9.57
C LEU A 242 -34.92 -6.15 10.31
N ALA A 243 -36.18 -5.75 10.50
CA ALA A 243 -37.23 -6.61 11.04
C ALA A 243 -37.75 -7.58 9.97
N GLY A 244 -38.08 -8.81 10.39
CA GLY A 244 -38.71 -9.80 9.49
C GLY A 244 -37.78 -10.37 8.41
N HIS A 245 -36.45 -10.21 8.57
CA HIS A 245 -35.37 -10.62 7.68
C HIS A 245 -35.62 -11.91 6.85
N CYS A 246 -35.89 -13.04 7.51
CA CYS A 246 -36.17 -14.33 6.87
C CYS A 246 -37.65 -14.59 6.58
N GLY A 247 -38.41 -13.55 6.22
CA GLY A 247 -39.85 -13.62 5.96
C GLY A 247 -40.33 -12.46 5.10
N THR A 248 -40.93 -11.45 5.74
CA THR A 248 -41.28 -10.17 5.10
C THR A 248 -40.33 -9.08 5.61
N PRO A 249 -39.17 -8.89 4.95
CA PRO A 249 -38.14 -7.96 5.42
C PRO A 249 -38.62 -6.51 5.36
N SER A 250 -38.35 -5.75 6.42
CA SER A 250 -38.73 -4.34 6.56
C SER A 250 -37.72 -3.58 7.41
N LEU A 251 -37.52 -2.30 7.10
CA LEU A 251 -36.62 -1.45 7.89
C LEU A 251 -37.13 -1.29 9.32
N THR A 252 -36.23 -1.41 10.29
CA THR A 252 -36.48 -1.03 11.69
C THR A 252 -35.34 -0.15 12.21
N TRP A 253 -35.43 0.27 13.46
CA TRP A 253 -34.37 0.97 14.16
C TRP A 253 -34.47 0.69 15.66
N ARG A 254 -34.04 -0.51 16.06
CA ARG A 254 -33.97 -0.91 17.47
C ARG A 254 -32.52 -0.83 17.94
N VAL A 255 -32.24 0.11 18.84
CA VAL A 255 -30.95 0.18 19.54
C VAL A 255 -31.01 -0.74 20.75
N PHE A 256 -30.03 -1.63 20.91
CA PHE A 256 -29.95 -2.59 22.03
C PHE A 256 -28.54 -2.63 22.65
N THR A 257 -27.84 -1.49 22.61
CA THR A 257 -26.48 -1.32 23.15
C THR A 257 -26.42 -1.70 24.63
N GLY A 258 -25.68 -2.76 24.96
CA GLY A 258 -25.54 -3.25 26.34
C GLY A 258 -26.61 -4.26 26.79
N GLU A 259 -27.61 -4.57 25.96
CA GLU A 259 -28.54 -5.70 26.20
C GLU A 259 -27.89 -7.05 25.84
N GLU A 260 -27.05 -7.06 24.80
CA GLU A 260 -26.24 -8.21 24.38
C GLU A 260 -24.77 -7.80 24.15
N PRO A 261 -23.80 -8.72 24.29
CA PRO A 261 -22.45 -8.50 23.78
C PRO A 261 -22.47 -8.46 22.25
N GLY A 262 -21.91 -7.40 21.69
CA GLY A 262 -21.59 -7.29 20.26
C GLY A 262 -20.14 -6.93 20.08
N ILE A 263 -19.63 -7.22 18.88
CA ILE A 263 -18.22 -7.01 18.51
C ILE A 263 -18.24 -6.36 17.14
N TRP A 264 -17.54 -5.24 16.98
CA TRP A 264 -17.38 -4.63 15.67
C TRP A 264 -16.51 -5.52 14.77
N THR A 265 -16.96 -5.76 13.55
CA THR A 265 -16.11 -6.35 12.51
C THR A 265 -16.26 -5.60 11.18
N GLY A 266 -15.12 -5.41 10.50
CA GLY A 266 -15.04 -5.00 9.11
C GLY A 266 -14.81 -6.18 8.15
N VAL A 267 -14.55 -7.37 8.71
CA VAL A 267 -14.51 -8.65 8.01
C VAL A 267 -15.94 -9.19 7.98
N GLY A 268 -16.56 -9.24 6.79
CA GLY A 268 -17.96 -9.63 6.64
C GLY A 268 -18.42 -9.90 5.21
N ARG A 269 -17.85 -9.25 4.19
CA ARG A 269 -18.20 -9.49 2.77
C ARG A 269 -18.00 -10.97 2.38
N PHE A 270 -19.06 -11.60 1.86
CA PHE A 270 -19.04 -12.94 1.25
C PHE A 270 -19.82 -12.92 -0.07
#